data_AF-A0A1X4N8V6-F1
#
_entry.id   AF-A0A1X4N8V6-F1
#
_cell.length_a   1.000
_cell.length_b   1.000
_cell.length_c   1.000
_cell.angle_alpha   90.00
_cell.angle_beta   90.00
_cell.angle_gamma   90.00
#
_symmetry.space_group_name_H-M   'P 1'
#
loop_
_entity.id
_entity.type
_entity.pdbx_description
1 polymer ?
#
loop_
_entity_poly.entity_id
_entity_poly.type
_entity_poly.pdbx_seq_one_letter_code
_entity_poly.pdbx_strand_id
1 'polypeptide(L)'
;MERQSRQTSVEICQLTELKVSNGVMQGEQIRSLEDFLVGDTFTLKEDAKWLSSYCVDIENTKLALITAANETPKALSIVARLIFYSAGGRRHDAVLASKHENFLFITKNKLSRRQDYVLVHVAEPTQQDYEFVQPDLPSEILSLNL
;
A
#
# COMPACT_ATOMS: atom_id res chain seq x y z
N MET A 1 -10.22 15.31 29.02
CA MET A 1 -9.93 15.97 27.73
C MET A 1 -9.65 14.84 26.75
N GLU A 2 -10.69 14.33 26.11
CA GLU A 2 -10.60 13.16 25.23
C GLU A 2 -9.81 13.56 23.97
N ARG A 3 -8.71 12.85 23.69
CA ARG A 3 -8.02 12.96 22.41
C ARG A 3 -8.93 12.31 21.38
N GLN A 4 -9.49 13.10 20.47
CA GLN A 4 -10.15 12.58 19.28
C GLN A 4 -9.11 11.79 18.46
N SER A 5 -9.21 10.47 18.48
CA SER A 5 -8.42 9.57 17.66
C SER A 5 -8.64 9.93 16.19
N ARG A 6 -7.59 10.38 15.50
CA ARG A 6 -7.68 10.74 14.08
C ARG A 6 -7.73 9.46 13.26
N GLN A 7 -8.94 9.01 12.95
CA GLN A 7 -9.17 7.92 12.02
C GLN A 7 -8.60 8.32 10.64
N THR A 8 -7.55 7.63 10.21
CA THR A 8 -6.92 7.87 8.90
C THR A 8 -7.41 6.80 7.94
N SER A 9 -8.19 7.20 6.94
CA SER A 9 -8.57 6.30 5.86
C SER A 9 -7.36 6.04 4.95
N VAL A 10 -7.18 4.78 4.57
CA VAL A 10 -6.18 4.33 3.62
C VAL A 10 -6.84 3.60 2.46
N GLU A 11 -6.13 3.59 1.34
CA GLU A 11 -6.54 3.00 0.08
C GLU A 11 -5.52 1.95 -0.29
N ILE A 12 -5.99 0.73 -0.51
CA ILE A 12 -5.16 -0.47 -0.69
C ILE A 12 -5.49 -1.11 -2.03
N CYS A 13 -4.48 -1.43 -2.81
CA CYS A 13 -4.60 -2.30 -3.98
C CYS A 13 -3.46 -3.33 -4.00
N GLN A 14 -3.55 -4.32 -4.89
CA GLN A 14 -2.37 -5.16 -5.12
C GLN A 14 -1.28 -4.36 -5.81
N LEU A 15 -0.03 -4.75 -5.57
CA LEU A 15 1.10 -4.22 -6.32
C LEU A 15 0.97 -4.48 -7.82
N THR A 16 0.38 -5.62 -8.19
CA THR A 16 0.11 -6.06 -9.57
C THR A 16 -0.84 -5.14 -10.33
N GLU A 17 -1.49 -4.19 -9.67
CA GLU A 17 -2.35 -3.16 -10.29
C GLU A 17 -1.55 -1.96 -10.84
N LEU A 18 -0.26 -1.87 -10.50
CA LEU A 18 0.69 -0.93 -11.09
C LEU A 18 1.45 -1.58 -12.24
N LYS A 19 1.83 -0.75 -13.22
CA LYS A 19 2.75 -1.10 -14.31
C LYS A 19 3.68 0.06 -14.60
N VAL A 20 4.87 -0.23 -15.12
CA VAL A 20 5.76 0.82 -15.64
C VAL A 20 5.20 1.32 -16.97
N SER A 21 4.83 2.60 -17.03
CA SER A 21 4.39 3.25 -18.27
C SER A 21 5.57 3.75 -19.11
N ASN A 22 6.64 4.17 -18.45
CA ASN A 22 7.88 4.61 -19.08
C ASN A 22 9.06 4.38 -18.13
N GLY A 23 10.20 3.93 -18.64
CA GLY A 23 11.34 3.58 -17.80
C GLY A 23 12.09 2.33 -18.25
N VAL A 24 12.94 1.81 -17.36
CA VAL A 24 13.79 0.64 -17.64
C VAL A 24 12.94 -0.62 -17.84
N MET A 25 11.89 -0.79 -17.04
CA MET A 25 11.03 -1.97 -17.05
C MET A 25 9.71 -1.74 -17.80
N GLN A 26 9.72 -0.92 -18.85
CA GLN A 26 8.51 -0.46 -19.54
C GLN A 26 7.58 -1.62 -19.96
N GLY A 27 6.30 -1.51 -19.58
CA GLY A 27 5.28 -2.49 -19.89
C GLY A 27 5.24 -3.69 -18.95
N GLU A 28 6.23 -3.85 -18.07
CA GLU A 28 6.25 -4.92 -17.09
C GLU A 28 5.32 -4.63 -15.91
N GLN A 29 4.83 -5.73 -15.32
CA GLN A 29 4.00 -5.70 -14.14
C GLN A 29 4.88 -5.67 -12.89
N ILE A 30 4.52 -4.84 -11.93
CA ILE A 30 5.25 -4.74 -10.66
C ILE A 30 4.84 -5.91 -9.77
N ARG A 31 5.82 -6.69 -9.31
CA ARG A 31 5.62 -7.91 -8.52
C ARG A 31 6.37 -7.86 -7.19
N SER A 32 7.44 -7.08 -7.09
CA SER A 32 8.20 -6.93 -5.85
C SER A 32 8.76 -5.52 -5.67
N LEU A 33 9.53 -5.33 -4.59
CA LEU A 33 10.19 -4.05 -4.31
C LEU A 33 11.25 -3.72 -5.37
N GLU A 34 11.95 -4.72 -5.87
CA GLU A 34 13.08 -4.60 -6.80
C GLU A 34 12.65 -4.03 -8.16
N ASP A 35 11.37 -4.15 -8.51
CA ASP A 35 10.78 -3.59 -9.72
C ASP A 35 10.58 -2.06 -9.62
N PHE A 36 10.74 -1.47 -8.43
CA PHE A 36 10.65 -0.02 -8.22
C PHE A 36 11.99 0.67 -8.45
N LEU A 37 12.19 1.15 -9.68
CA LEU A 37 13.37 1.91 -10.06
C LEU A 37 13.11 3.42 -9.99
N VAL A 38 13.95 4.14 -9.24
CA VAL A 38 13.84 5.59 -9.12
C VAL A 38 14.06 6.24 -10.50
N GLY A 39 13.15 7.12 -10.89
CA GLY A 39 13.10 7.75 -12.21
C GLY A 39 12.09 7.11 -13.16
N ASP A 40 11.70 5.84 -12.91
CA ASP A 40 10.65 5.20 -13.71
C ASP A 40 9.28 5.83 -13.43
N THR A 41 8.42 5.76 -14.44
CA THR A 41 7.05 6.27 -14.40
C THR A 41 6.09 5.10 -14.34
N PHE A 42 5.13 5.20 -13.43
CA PHE A 42 4.17 4.16 -13.13
C PHE A 42 2.76 4.67 -13.41
N THR A 43 1.92 3.77 -13.88
CA THR A 43 0.49 4.02 -14.03
C THR A 43 -0.32 2.86 -13.46
N LEU A 44 -1.56 3.15 -13.08
CA LEU A 44 -2.51 2.12 -12.69
C LEU A 44 -3.10 1.42 -13.92
N LYS A 45 -3.46 0.16 -13.77
CA LYS A 45 -4.35 -0.52 -14.71
C LYS A 45 -5.73 0.15 -14.75
N GLU A 46 -6.40 0.06 -15.90
CA GLU A 46 -7.71 0.70 -16.10
C GLU A 46 -8.80 0.15 -15.19
N ASP A 47 -8.69 -1.13 -14.80
CA ASP A 47 -9.61 -1.87 -13.94
C ASP A 47 -9.10 -2.03 -12.50
N ALA A 48 -8.02 -1.32 -12.13
CA ALA A 48 -7.37 -1.44 -10.84
C ALA A 48 -8.35 -1.36 -9.67
N LYS A 49 -8.36 -2.41 -8.84
CA LYS A 49 -9.28 -2.53 -7.70
C LYS A 49 -8.66 -1.93 -6.45
N TRP A 50 -9.42 -1.04 -5.82
CA TRP A 50 -9.03 -0.39 -4.57
C TRP A 50 -10.00 -0.78 -3.46
N LEU A 51 -9.46 -1.11 -2.30
CA LEU A 51 -10.21 -1.24 -1.06
C LEU A 51 -9.89 -0.08 -0.14
N SER A 52 -10.95 0.57 0.35
CA SER A 52 -10.86 1.61 1.38
C SER A 52 -10.90 0.94 2.76
N SER A 53 -9.93 1.23 3.62
CA SER A 53 -9.86 0.75 5.00
C SER A 53 -9.61 1.92 5.95
N TYR A 54 -10.01 1.77 7.21
CA TYR A 54 -9.81 2.79 8.24
C TYR A 54 -8.76 2.30 9.24
N CYS A 55 -7.74 3.13 9.50
CA CYS A 55 -6.78 2.91 10.57
C CYS A 55 -7.38 3.37 11.91
N VAL A 56 -7.32 2.51 12.93
CA VAL A 56 -7.71 2.81 14.32
C VAL A 56 -6.45 2.92 15.19
N ASP A 57 -6.44 3.89 16.09
CA ASP A 57 -5.29 4.34 16.90
C ASP A 57 -5.08 3.51 18.18
N ILE A 58 -3.92 2.82 18.23
CA ILE A 58 -2.96 2.41 19.29
C ILE A 58 -3.36 1.97 20.72
N GLU A 59 -4.54 2.22 21.31
CA GLU A 59 -4.72 1.79 22.72
C GLU A 59 -4.96 0.27 22.93
N ASN A 60 -5.00 -0.54 21.87
CA ASN A 60 -5.01 -2.00 22.00
C ASN A 60 -4.02 -2.67 21.03
N THR A 61 -2.78 -2.78 21.49
CA THR A 61 -1.74 -3.55 20.82
C THR A 61 -2.01 -5.05 20.98
N LYS A 62 -2.80 -5.63 20.06
CA LYS A 62 -2.74 -7.03 19.60
C LYS A 62 -3.89 -7.28 18.63
N LEU A 63 -3.60 -7.41 17.33
CA LEU A 63 -4.52 -8.09 16.43
C LEU A 63 -3.85 -9.31 15.80
N ALA A 64 -4.37 -10.46 16.24
CA ALA A 64 -4.25 -11.74 15.59
C ALA A 64 -5.29 -11.81 14.46
N LEU A 65 -4.87 -11.97 13.20
CA LEU A 65 -5.73 -12.48 12.12
C LEU A 65 -6.32 -13.86 12.51
N ILE A 66 -7.61 -13.91 12.85
CA ILE A 66 -8.33 -15.17 12.99
C ILE A 66 -8.64 -15.70 11.59
N THR A 67 -7.78 -16.59 11.12
CA THR A 67 -8.08 -17.47 9.97
C THR A 67 -8.38 -18.85 10.54
N ALA A 68 -9.62 -19.31 10.36
CA ALA A 68 -10.13 -20.66 10.60
C ALA A 68 -9.36 -21.52 11.63
N ALA A 69 -9.68 -21.39 12.91
CA ALA A 69 -9.42 -22.31 14.04
C ALA A 69 -8.02 -22.95 14.27
N ASN A 70 -7.04 -22.85 13.36
CA ASN A 70 -5.76 -23.55 13.44
C ASN A 70 -4.57 -22.80 12.83
N GLU A 71 -4.74 -21.62 12.20
CA GLU A 71 -3.62 -20.88 11.61
C GLU A 71 -3.18 -19.73 12.50
N THR A 72 -1.87 -19.67 12.77
CA THR A 72 -1.25 -18.55 13.47
C THR A 72 -1.53 -17.26 12.67
N PRO A 73 -2.00 -16.19 13.32
CA PRO A 73 -2.20 -14.91 12.67
C PRO A 73 -0.89 -14.39 12.07
N LYS A 74 -0.77 -14.47 10.74
CA LYS A 74 0.42 -13.99 10.03
C LYS A 74 0.25 -12.51 9.68
N ALA A 75 1.02 -11.69 10.38
CA ALA A 75 0.94 -10.22 10.35
C ALA A 75 1.36 -9.64 8.99
N LEU A 76 0.78 -8.51 8.64
CA LEU A 76 1.20 -7.69 7.50
C LEU A 76 2.53 -7.00 7.85
N SER A 77 3.53 -7.12 6.96
CA SER A 77 4.85 -6.49 7.16
C SER A 77 5.02 -5.32 6.20
N ILE A 78 5.40 -4.17 6.71
CA ILE A 78 5.81 -3.06 5.86
C ILE A 78 7.22 -3.33 5.33
N VAL A 79 7.41 -3.12 4.04
CA VAL A 79 8.63 -3.47 3.30
C VAL A 79 9.39 -2.20 2.90
N ALA A 80 8.69 -1.19 2.39
CA ALA A 80 9.32 0.06 1.99
C ALA A 80 8.32 1.23 2.00
N ARG A 81 8.86 2.43 2.10
CA ARG A 81 8.15 3.67 1.79
C ARG A 81 8.52 4.13 0.38
N LEU A 82 7.52 4.50 -0.39
CA LEU A 82 7.65 4.94 -1.78
C LEU A 82 7.13 6.38 -1.90
N ILE A 83 7.86 7.23 -2.63
CA ILE A 83 7.46 8.60 -2.88
C ILE A 83 7.37 8.82 -4.39
N PHE A 84 6.19 9.19 -4.83
CA PHE A 84 5.91 9.51 -6.23
C PHE A 84 5.61 10.99 -6.41
N TYR A 85 5.88 11.50 -7.61
CA TYR A 85 5.35 12.76 -8.09
C TYR A 85 4.49 12.51 -9.32
N SER A 86 3.31 13.10 -9.34
CA SER A 86 2.51 13.10 -10.56
C SER A 86 3.00 14.15 -11.55
N ALA A 87 2.59 14.05 -12.82
CA ALA A 87 2.97 15.02 -13.86
C ALA A 87 2.66 16.50 -13.51
N GLY A 88 1.67 16.75 -12.64
CA GLY A 88 1.35 18.08 -12.14
C GLY A 88 2.21 18.56 -10.95
N GLY A 89 3.27 17.83 -10.59
CA GLY A 89 4.16 18.16 -9.48
C GLY A 89 3.60 17.83 -8.09
N ARG A 90 2.49 17.09 -8.00
CA ARG A 90 1.90 16.69 -6.71
C ARG A 90 2.61 15.46 -6.16
N ARG A 91 3.03 15.54 -4.90
CA ARG A 91 3.62 14.42 -4.15
C ARG A 91 2.56 13.41 -3.70
N HIS A 92 2.89 12.13 -3.81
CA HIS A 92 2.10 11.00 -3.34
C HIS A 92 3.01 10.06 -2.54
N ASP A 93 2.74 9.91 -1.25
CA ASP A 93 3.42 8.93 -0.40
C ASP A 93 2.63 7.62 -0.41
N ALA A 94 3.35 6.52 -0.54
CA ALA A 94 2.81 5.18 -0.51
C ALA A 94 3.67 4.27 0.37
N VAL A 95 3.05 3.20 0.85
CA VAL A 95 3.71 2.14 1.59
C VAL A 95 3.56 0.84 0.82
N LEU A 96 4.68 0.15 0.64
CA LEU A 96 4.69 -1.22 0.16
C LEU A 96 4.67 -2.16 1.36
N ALA A 97 3.68 -3.04 1.41
CA ALA A 97 3.56 -4.05 2.46
C ALA A 97 3.47 -5.46 1.85
N SER A 98 3.87 -6.47 2.61
CA SER A 98 3.76 -7.88 2.22
C SER A 98 2.85 -8.65 3.17
N LYS A 99 2.10 -9.61 2.60
CA LYS A 99 1.29 -10.61 3.32
C LYS A 99 1.29 -11.90 2.51
N HIS A 100 1.88 -12.97 3.04
CA HIS A 100 1.91 -14.30 2.40
C HIS A 100 2.31 -14.25 0.92
N GLU A 101 3.51 -13.75 0.61
CA GLU A 101 4.06 -13.64 -0.76
C GLU A 101 3.38 -12.61 -1.66
N ASN A 102 2.24 -12.05 -1.25
CA ASN A 102 1.60 -10.95 -1.96
C ASN A 102 2.06 -9.60 -1.45
N PHE A 103 2.27 -8.67 -2.39
CA PHE A 103 2.55 -7.28 -2.09
C PHE A 103 1.31 -6.40 -2.26
N LEU A 104 1.12 -5.52 -1.29
CA LEU A 104 0.06 -4.53 -1.23
C LEU A 104 0.64 -3.14 -1.37
N PHE A 105 0.00 -2.34 -2.20
CA PHE A 105 0.31 -0.93 -2.38
C PHE A 105 -0.72 -0.10 -1.62
N ILE A 106 -0.24 0.65 -0.63
CA ILE A 106 -1.08 1.36 0.34
C ILE A 106 -0.83 2.86 0.22
N THR A 107 -1.88 3.65 0.10
CA THR A 107 -1.81 5.11 -0.04
C THR A 107 -2.87 5.79 0.80
N LYS A 108 -2.74 7.09 1.03
CA LYS A 108 -3.79 7.88 1.71
C LYS A 108 -5.02 8.11 0.82
N ASN A 109 -4.81 8.22 -0.50
CA ASN A 109 -5.86 8.46 -1.48
C ASN A 109 -5.56 7.63 -2.73
N LYS A 110 -6.61 7.12 -3.37
CA LYS A 110 -6.51 6.41 -4.65
C LYS A 110 -5.73 7.24 -5.65
N LEU A 111 -4.79 6.60 -6.35
CA LEU A 111 -4.15 7.22 -7.49
C LEU A 111 -5.15 7.28 -8.66
N SER A 112 -5.09 8.38 -9.42
CA SER A 112 -5.86 8.53 -10.65
C SER A 112 -5.36 7.55 -11.72
N ARG A 113 -6.29 6.88 -12.42
CA ARG A 113 -6.01 5.85 -13.44
C ARG A 113 -5.51 6.40 -14.77
N ARG A 114 -5.62 7.72 -15.02
CA ARG A 114 -5.20 8.37 -16.27
C ARG A 114 -4.00 9.28 -16.06
N GLN A 115 -3.20 8.98 -15.05
CA GLN A 115 -2.10 9.81 -14.62
C GLN A 115 -0.86 8.96 -14.42
N ASP A 116 0.25 9.54 -14.85
CA ASP A 116 1.58 9.01 -14.66
C ASP A 116 2.19 9.54 -13.36
N TYR A 117 2.88 8.64 -12.66
CA TYR A 117 3.52 8.88 -11.39
C TYR A 117 4.99 8.49 -11.48
N VAL A 118 5.88 9.48 -11.41
CA VAL A 118 7.33 9.25 -11.40
C VAL A 118 7.74 8.87 -9.99
N LEU A 119 8.40 7.72 -9.83
CA LEU A 119 9.00 7.34 -8.57
C LEU A 119 10.26 8.18 -8.35
N VAL A 120 10.30 8.94 -7.25
CA VAL A 120 11.46 9.80 -6.94
C VAL A 120 12.28 9.27 -5.76
N HIS A 121 11.70 8.37 -4.96
CA HIS A 121 12.40 7.85 -3.79
C HIS A 121 11.81 6.53 -3.28
N VAL A 122 12.69 5.64 -2.84
CA VAL A 122 12.40 4.43 -2.08
C VAL A 122 13.21 4.52 -0.79
N ALA A 123 12.55 4.31 0.35
CA ALA A 123 13.15 4.41 1.68
C ALA A 123 12.78 3.23 2.57
N GLU A 124 13.60 3.00 3.59
CA GLU A 124 13.25 2.09 4.68
C GLU A 124 11.99 2.57 5.41
N PRO A 125 11.15 1.64 5.90
CA PRO A 125 9.97 1.98 6.69
C PRO A 125 10.34 2.72 7.98
N THR A 126 9.55 3.72 8.33
CA THR A 126 9.66 4.45 9.59
C THR A 126 8.55 4.05 10.55
N GLN A 127 8.69 4.38 11.85
CA GLN A 127 7.64 4.16 12.84
C GLN A 127 6.28 4.75 12.41
N GLN A 128 6.28 5.90 11.72
CA GLN A 128 5.06 6.53 11.20
C GLN A 128 4.38 5.69 10.12
N ASP A 129 5.14 4.95 9.31
CA ASP A 129 4.57 4.06 8.30
C ASP A 129 3.87 2.87 8.98
N TYR A 130 4.42 2.35 10.09
CA TYR A 130 3.74 1.34 10.90
C TYR A 130 2.46 1.86 11.55
N GLU A 131 2.46 3.10 12.03
CA GLU A 131 1.26 3.79 12.54
C GLU A 131 0.23 4.03 11.43
N PHE A 132 0.66 4.35 10.22
CA PHE A 132 -0.18 4.58 9.05
C PHE A 132 -0.92 3.32 8.57
N VAL A 133 -0.35 2.14 8.79
CA VAL A 133 -0.88 0.86 8.32
C VAL A 133 -1.48 0.01 9.46
N GLN A 134 -1.64 0.56 10.68
CA GLN A 134 -2.23 -0.21 11.79
C GLN A 134 -3.67 -0.66 11.45
N PRO A 135 -3.95 -1.97 11.46
CA PRO A 135 -5.18 -2.47 10.88
C PRO A 135 -6.30 -2.67 11.92
N ASP A 136 -7.45 -2.04 11.66
CA ASP A 136 -8.72 -2.76 11.58
C ASP A 136 -9.01 -2.96 10.08
N LEU A 137 -8.29 -3.89 9.43
CA LEU A 137 -8.50 -4.19 8.01
C LEU A 137 -9.84 -4.92 7.85
N PRO A 138 -10.71 -4.50 6.92
CA PRO A 138 -11.95 -5.20 6.63
C PRO A 138 -11.68 -6.68 6.33
N SER A 139 -12.59 -7.56 6.78
CA SER A 139 -12.58 -9.00 6.51
C SER A 139 -12.54 -9.31 5.00
N GLU A 140 -12.86 -8.36 4.14
CA GLU A 140 -12.71 -8.44 2.69
C GLU A 140 -11.24 -8.63 2.26
N ILE A 141 -10.25 -8.02 2.94
CA ILE A 141 -8.81 -8.28 2.70
C ILE A 141 -8.42 -9.72 3.04
N LEU A 142 -9.19 -10.38 3.90
CA LEU A 142 -8.97 -11.77 4.29
C LEU A 142 -9.46 -12.76 3.23
N SER A 143 -10.41 -12.33 2.42
CA SER A 143 -11.07 -13.14 1.37
C SER A 143 -10.49 -12.85 -0.02
N LEU A 144 -9.61 -11.86 -0.11
CA LEU A 144 -8.83 -11.57 -1.30
C LEU A 144 -7.85 -12.74 -1.53
N ASN A 145 -8.29 -13.72 -2.31
CA ASN A 145 -7.42 -14.45 -3.24
C ASN A 145 -6.96 -13.46 -4.32
N LEU A 146 -6.23 -12.46 -3.86
CA LEU A 146 -5.44 -11.54 -4.64
C LEU A 146 -4.12 -12.25 -4.96
#